data_AF-A0A2M8CNS5-F1
#
_entry.id   AF-A0A2M8CNS5-F1
#
_cell.length_a   1.000
_cell.length_b   1.000
_cell.length_c   1.000
_cell.angle_alpha   90.00
_cell.angle_beta   90.00
_cell.angle_gamma   90.00
#
_symmetry.space_group_name_H-M   'P 1'
#
loop_
_entity.id
_entity.type
_entity.pdbx_description
1 polymer ?
#
loop_
_entity_poly.entity_id
_entity_poly.type
_entity_poly.pdbx_seq_one_letter_code
_entity_poly.pdbx_strand_id
1 'polypeptide(L)'
;MDSPAWLDAALQNLSRAGEVGWATADYLSARKTPIRFRKISPSAGAMWFLGGTITLNLRYFSPADVENPRLLSLLVHEARHLQQGPLVALSVFGELDAWQVDFNFQRALTGRFPSPLIEELCALPLVLERGVLEKARALMIQYAGKGYRVDLLPLFPLPQEIAWRLRR
;
A
#
# COMPACT_ATOMS: atom_id res chain seq x y z
N MET A 1 2.28 -12.66 -24.33
CA MET A 1 1.36 -13.17 -23.32
C MET A 1 0.40 -12.05 -23.05
N ASP A 2 -0.84 -12.21 -23.49
CA ASP A 2 -1.87 -11.19 -23.31
C ASP A 2 -2.16 -11.04 -21.82
N SER A 3 -2.23 -9.79 -21.36
CA SER A 3 -2.73 -9.50 -20.02
C SER A 3 -4.16 -10.06 -19.90
N PRO A 4 -4.54 -10.65 -18.75
CA PRO A 4 -5.92 -11.04 -18.55
C PRO A 4 -6.85 -9.83 -18.70
N ALA A 5 -7.98 -9.97 -19.39
CA ALA A 5 -8.89 -8.85 -19.65
C ALA A 5 -9.30 -8.04 -18.40
N TRP A 6 -9.40 -8.69 -17.23
CA TRP A 6 -9.68 -8.02 -15.96
C TRP A 6 -8.56 -7.06 -15.54
N LEU A 7 -7.30 -7.40 -15.81
CA LEU A 7 -6.14 -6.59 -15.43
C LEU A 7 -6.10 -5.32 -16.28
N ASP A 8 -6.36 -5.45 -17.58
CA ASP A 8 -6.43 -4.30 -18.48
C ASP A 8 -7.56 -3.35 -18.06
N ALA A 9 -8.73 -3.90 -17.67
CA ALA A 9 -9.82 -3.10 -17.13
C ALA A 9 -9.44 -2.39 -15.81
N ALA A 10 -8.80 -3.09 -14.87
CA ALA A 10 -8.36 -2.50 -13.61
C ALA A 10 -7.32 -1.39 -13.82
N LEU A 11 -6.34 -1.60 -14.70
CA LEU A 11 -5.32 -0.60 -15.05
C LEU A 11 -5.93 0.60 -15.80
N GLN A 12 -6.91 0.36 -16.67
CA GLN A 12 -7.66 1.44 -17.33
C GLN A 12 -8.45 2.26 -16.30
N ASN A 13 -9.11 1.61 -15.35
CA ASN A 13 -9.84 2.30 -14.28
C ASN A 13 -8.89 3.12 -13.40
N LEU A 14 -7.72 2.58 -13.03
CA LEU A 14 -6.67 3.36 -12.36
C LEU A 14 -6.24 4.57 -13.19
N SER A 15 -6.00 4.41 -14.48
CA SER A 15 -5.52 5.50 -15.34
C SER A 15 -6.48 6.68 -15.44
N ARG A 16 -7.78 6.44 -15.23
CA ARG A 16 -8.84 7.46 -15.25
C ARG A 16 -9.08 8.08 -13.87
N ALA A 17 -8.52 7.51 -12.80
CA ALA A 17 -8.74 7.89 -11.41
C ALA A 17 -7.80 9.01 -10.92
N GLY A 18 -7.36 9.90 -11.81
CA GLY A 18 -6.46 11.02 -11.50
C GLY A 18 -4.97 10.66 -11.58
N GLU A 19 -4.12 11.63 -11.22
CA GLU A 19 -2.66 11.57 -11.43
C GLU A 19 -1.99 10.37 -10.75
N VAL A 20 -2.34 10.09 -9.48
CA VAL A 20 -1.80 8.95 -8.73
C VAL A 20 -2.19 7.63 -9.38
N GLY A 21 -3.43 7.51 -9.84
CA GLY A 21 -3.93 6.31 -10.51
C GLY A 21 -3.23 6.10 -11.86
N TRP A 22 -3.08 7.16 -12.66
CA TRP A 22 -2.33 7.14 -13.91
C TRP A 22 -0.88 6.74 -13.71
N ALA A 23 -0.15 7.39 -12.79
CA ALA A 23 1.25 7.07 -12.52
C ALA A 23 1.44 5.63 -12.03
N THR A 24 0.47 5.12 -11.25
CA THR A 24 0.46 3.72 -10.81
C THR A 24 0.28 2.76 -11.98
N ALA A 25 -0.72 3.01 -12.84
CA ALA A 25 -1.01 2.17 -13.99
C ALA A 25 0.17 2.16 -14.98
N ASP A 26 0.77 3.32 -15.24
CA ASP A 26 1.96 3.47 -16.07
C ASP A 26 3.14 2.67 -15.52
N TYR A 27 3.46 2.85 -14.22
CA TYR A 27 4.54 2.12 -13.55
C TYR A 27 4.37 0.59 -13.64
N LEU A 28 3.17 0.08 -13.36
CA LEU A 28 2.87 -1.35 -13.40
C LEU A 28 2.96 -1.91 -14.83
N SER A 29 2.47 -1.16 -15.81
CA SER A 29 2.49 -1.54 -17.23
C SER A 29 3.91 -1.54 -17.78
N ALA A 30 4.69 -0.48 -17.53
CA ALA A 30 6.06 -0.34 -18.01
C ALA A 30 6.98 -1.46 -17.50
N ARG A 31 6.77 -1.91 -16.25
CA ARG A 31 7.53 -3.01 -15.65
C ARG A 31 6.95 -4.40 -15.93
N LYS A 32 5.80 -4.49 -16.61
CA LYS A 32 5.05 -5.73 -16.81
C LYS A 32 4.86 -6.49 -15.49
N THR A 33 4.54 -5.75 -14.44
CA THR A 33 4.43 -6.26 -13.07
C THR A 33 3.41 -7.39 -13.03
N PRO A 34 3.78 -8.62 -12.62
CA PRO A 34 2.82 -9.71 -12.52
C PRO A 34 1.80 -9.42 -11.41
N ILE A 35 0.52 -9.42 -11.75
CA ILE A 35 -0.59 -9.24 -10.80
C ILE A 35 -1.50 -10.45 -10.87
N ARG A 36 -1.79 -11.06 -9.71
CA ARG A 36 -2.58 -12.28 -9.64
C ARG A 36 -3.48 -12.32 -8.42
N PHE A 37 -4.51 -13.14 -8.49
CA PHE A 37 -5.37 -13.45 -7.38
C PHE A 37 -4.94 -14.76 -6.69
N ARG A 38 -4.76 -14.74 -5.37
CA ARG A 38 -4.55 -15.96 -4.56
C ARG A 38 -5.18 -15.78 -3.18
N LYS A 39 -5.45 -16.89 -2.48
CA LYS A 39 -5.79 -16.84 -1.06
C LYS A 39 -4.51 -16.55 -0.27
N ILE A 40 -4.46 -15.40 0.41
CA ILE A 40 -3.37 -15.02 1.33
C ILE A 40 -3.94 -14.85 2.76
N SER A 41 -3.11 -14.38 3.70
CA SER A 41 -3.51 -14.14 5.09
C SER A 41 -4.82 -13.35 5.18
N PRO A 42 -5.75 -13.68 6.11
CA PRO A 42 -6.95 -12.87 6.34
C PRO A 42 -6.65 -11.43 6.78
N SER A 43 -5.46 -11.16 7.31
CA SER A 43 -5.08 -9.80 7.71
C SER A 43 -4.60 -8.91 6.55
N ALA A 44 -4.46 -9.45 5.34
CA ALA A 44 -3.91 -8.73 4.18
C ALA A 44 -4.92 -8.68 3.02
N GLY A 45 -5.20 -7.49 2.51
CA GLY A 45 -6.04 -7.30 1.31
C GLY A 45 -5.28 -7.56 0.01
N ALA A 46 -4.01 -7.18 -0.03
CA ALA A 46 -3.06 -7.44 -1.09
C ALA A 46 -1.66 -7.62 -0.49
N MET A 47 -0.68 -8.01 -1.33
CA MET A 47 0.71 -8.16 -0.93
C MET A 47 1.65 -8.07 -2.13
N TRP A 48 2.66 -7.22 -2.02
CA TRP A 48 3.82 -7.17 -2.89
C TRP A 48 4.88 -8.20 -2.47
N PHE A 49 5.71 -8.62 -3.41
CA PHE A 49 6.82 -9.55 -3.18
C PHE A 49 8.12 -8.97 -3.75
N LEU A 50 9.26 -9.36 -3.16
CA LEU A 50 10.60 -8.93 -3.60
C LEU A 50 10.86 -9.17 -5.10
N GLY A 51 10.23 -10.17 -5.70
CA GLY A 51 10.28 -10.43 -7.15
C GLY A 51 9.43 -9.49 -8.01
N GLY A 52 8.92 -8.39 -7.47
CA GLY A 52 8.12 -7.41 -8.20
C GLY A 52 6.71 -7.88 -8.54
N THR A 53 6.19 -8.88 -7.83
CA THR A 53 4.84 -9.42 -8.07
C THR A 53 3.85 -8.85 -7.05
N ILE A 54 2.62 -8.58 -7.49
CA ILE A 54 1.50 -8.19 -6.62
C ILE A 54 0.49 -9.35 -6.56
N THR A 55 0.01 -9.66 -5.37
CA THR A 55 -1.07 -10.62 -5.16
C THR A 55 -2.25 -9.95 -4.47
N LEU A 56 -3.43 -10.03 -5.09
CA LEU A 56 -4.71 -9.62 -4.51
C LEU A 56 -5.38 -10.80 -3.79
N ASN A 57 -5.98 -10.55 -2.63
CA ASN A 57 -6.56 -11.62 -1.81
C ASN A 57 -7.94 -12.05 -2.31
N LEU A 58 -8.06 -13.31 -2.73
CA LEU A 58 -9.31 -13.94 -3.17
C LEU A 58 -10.41 -14.03 -2.09
N ARG A 59 -10.06 -13.76 -0.82
CA ARG A 59 -11.06 -13.70 0.26
C ARG A 59 -11.95 -12.46 0.17
N TYR A 60 -11.46 -11.39 -0.43
CA TYR A 60 -12.13 -10.08 -0.44
C TYR A 60 -12.46 -9.58 -1.84
N PHE A 61 -11.71 -10.06 -2.83
CA PHE A 61 -11.82 -9.57 -4.20
C PHE A 61 -11.79 -10.72 -5.20
N SER A 62 -12.40 -10.47 -6.34
CA SER A 62 -12.42 -11.32 -7.51
C SER A 62 -12.02 -10.52 -8.75
N PRO A 63 -11.70 -11.20 -9.87
CA PRO A 63 -11.48 -10.53 -11.15
C PRO A 63 -12.66 -9.67 -11.65
N ALA A 64 -13.86 -9.80 -11.07
CA ALA A 64 -15.01 -8.96 -11.43
C ALA A 64 -14.99 -7.59 -10.72
N ASP A 65 -14.20 -7.43 -9.65
CA ASP A 65 -14.21 -6.24 -8.79
C ASP A 65 -13.32 -5.09 -9.32
N VAL A 66 -13.13 -5.00 -10.63
CA VAL A 66 -12.18 -4.07 -11.28
C VAL A 66 -12.53 -2.59 -11.10
N GLU A 67 -13.75 -2.28 -10.68
CA GLU A 67 -14.21 -0.92 -10.35
C GLU A 67 -14.23 -0.66 -8.83
N ASN A 68 -13.94 -1.67 -8.01
CA ASN A 68 -14.00 -1.53 -6.56
C ASN A 68 -12.92 -0.55 -6.07
N PRO A 69 -13.30 0.59 -5.43
CA PRO A 69 -12.32 1.59 -5.01
C PRO A 69 -11.23 1.05 -4.09
N ARG A 70 -11.55 0.07 -3.23
CA ARG A 70 -10.56 -0.55 -2.33
C ARG A 70 -9.59 -1.46 -3.08
N LEU A 71 -10.04 -2.17 -4.11
CA LEU A 71 -9.15 -2.97 -4.95
C LEU A 71 -8.16 -2.07 -5.67
N LEU A 72 -8.65 -0.99 -6.27
CA LEU A 72 -7.83 -0.02 -6.98
C LEU A 72 -6.83 0.66 -6.03
N SER A 73 -7.27 1.08 -4.84
CA SER A 73 -6.40 1.71 -3.87
C SER A 73 -5.34 0.76 -3.29
N LEU A 74 -5.66 -0.54 -3.15
CA LEU A 74 -4.67 -1.56 -2.82
C LEU A 74 -3.64 -1.76 -3.94
N LEU A 75 -4.01 -1.68 -5.21
CA LEU A 75 -3.01 -1.72 -6.29
C LEU A 75 -2.04 -0.53 -6.19
N VAL A 76 -2.54 0.66 -5.86
CA VAL A 76 -1.73 1.84 -5.58
C VAL A 76 -0.79 1.60 -4.39
N HIS A 77 -1.30 1.03 -3.30
CA HIS A 77 -0.52 0.66 -2.12
C HIS A 77 0.64 -0.27 -2.45
N GLU A 78 0.36 -1.39 -3.10
CA GLU A 78 1.38 -2.40 -3.41
C GLU A 78 2.38 -1.88 -4.45
N ALA A 79 1.92 -1.09 -5.43
CA ALA A 79 2.81 -0.43 -6.38
C ALA A 79 3.74 0.55 -5.67
N ARG A 80 3.26 1.27 -4.65
CA ARG A 80 4.08 2.20 -3.86
C ARG A 80 5.22 1.48 -3.16
N HIS A 81 4.96 0.30 -2.57
CA HIS A 81 6.03 -0.52 -2.00
C HIS A 81 7.07 -0.96 -3.04
N LEU A 82 6.63 -1.33 -4.25
CA LEU A 82 7.57 -1.66 -5.33
C LEU A 82 8.42 -0.45 -5.76
N GLN A 83 7.86 0.76 -5.76
CA GLN A 83 8.57 2.00 -6.09
C GLN A 83 9.60 2.37 -5.00
N GLN A 84 9.23 2.21 -3.73
CA GLN A 84 10.09 2.44 -2.56
C GLN A 84 11.31 1.50 -2.53
N GLY A 85 11.11 0.25 -2.97
CA GLY A 85 12.08 -0.82 -2.80
C GLY A 85 12.10 -1.37 -1.36
N PRO A 86 12.67 -2.56 -1.15
CA PRO A 86 12.48 -3.33 0.08
C PRO A 86 13.06 -2.69 1.33
N LEU A 87 14.12 -1.90 1.21
CA LEU A 87 14.77 -1.25 2.36
C LEU A 87 13.89 -0.17 3.01
N VAL A 88 13.03 0.46 2.21
CA VAL A 88 12.07 1.47 2.66
C VAL A 88 10.73 0.80 2.94
N ALA A 89 10.23 -0.04 2.03
CA ALA A 89 8.94 -0.71 2.18
C ALA A 89 8.83 -1.55 3.47
N LEU A 90 9.91 -2.23 3.88
CA LEU A 90 9.95 -3.00 5.12
C LEU A 90 10.27 -2.12 6.35
N SER A 91 9.56 -1.02 6.50
CA SER A 91 9.62 -0.13 7.68
C SER A 91 8.27 0.53 7.95
N VAL A 92 8.06 1.01 9.17
CA VAL A 92 6.85 1.78 9.52
C VAL A 92 6.74 3.04 8.66
N PHE A 93 7.86 3.70 8.34
CA PHE A 93 7.88 4.81 7.40
C PHE A 93 7.37 4.41 6.01
N GLY A 94 7.82 3.27 5.48
CA GLY A 94 7.39 2.76 4.18
C GLY A 94 5.91 2.40 4.14
N GLU A 95 5.42 1.74 5.19
CA GLU A 95 3.99 1.46 5.37
C GLU A 95 3.18 2.76 5.51
N LEU A 96 3.63 3.73 6.31
CA LEU A 96 2.93 5.02 6.45
C LEU A 96 2.76 5.70 5.08
N ASP A 97 3.83 5.84 4.30
CA ASP A 97 3.76 6.41 2.95
C ASP A 97 2.77 5.62 2.06
N ALA A 98 2.84 4.29 2.06
CA ALA A 98 1.94 3.45 1.27
C ALA A 98 0.47 3.56 1.71
N TRP A 99 0.19 3.61 3.01
CA TRP A 99 -1.16 3.82 3.57
C TRP A 99 -1.69 5.22 3.22
N GLN A 100 -0.85 6.26 3.31
CA GLN A 100 -1.26 7.63 3.00
C GLN A 100 -1.63 7.75 1.52
N VAL A 101 -0.83 7.19 0.61
CA VAL A 101 -1.16 7.22 -0.83
C VAL A 101 -2.41 6.39 -1.13
N ASP A 102 -2.53 5.19 -0.56
CA ASP A 102 -3.71 4.31 -0.66
C ASP A 102 -5.00 5.03 -0.24
N PHE A 103 -5.08 5.47 1.01
CA PHE A 103 -6.31 6.00 1.57
C PHE A 103 -6.68 7.38 1.04
N ASN A 104 -5.70 8.23 0.68
CA ASN A 104 -5.99 9.48 -0.02
C ASN A 104 -6.54 9.21 -1.43
N PHE A 105 -6.00 8.22 -2.15
CA PHE A 105 -6.54 7.80 -3.44
C PHE A 105 -7.96 7.24 -3.29
N GLN A 106 -8.19 6.36 -2.31
CA GLN A 106 -9.53 5.81 -2.03
C GLN A 106 -10.52 6.93 -1.66
N ARG A 107 -10.09 7.92 -0.88
CA ARG A 107 -10.90 9.11 -0.55
C ARG A 107 -11.23 9.92 -1.80
N ALA A 108 -10.29 10.11 -2.73
CA ALA A 108 -10.55 10.82 -3.99
C ALA A 108 -11.65 10.14 -4.82
N LEU A 109 -11.73 8.80 -4.78
CA LEU A 109 -12.76 8.03 -5.46
C LEU A 109 -14.12 8.01 -4.74
N THR A 110 -14.11 8.01 -3.41
CA THR A 110 -15.32 7.77 -2.59
C THR A 110 -15.85 9.01 -1.88
N GLY A 111 -15.10 10.10 -1.89
CA GLY A 111 -15.41 11.36 -1.21
C GLY A 111 -15.11 11.38 0.29
N ARG A 112 -14.69 10.27 0.92
CA ARG A 112 -14.47 10.19 2.37
C ARG A 112 -13.41 9.18 2.77
N PHE A 113 -12.83 9.35 3.97
CA PHE A 113 -12.04 8.31 4.61
C PHE A 113 -12.93 7.21 5.21
N PRO A 114 -12.44 5.96 5.30
CA PRO A 114 -13.21 4.86 5.87
C PRO A 114 -13.37 4.93 7.39
N SER A 115 -12.49 5.67 8.09
CA SER A 115 -12.61 5.93 9.53
C SER A 115 -11.86 7.20 9.94
N PRO A 116 -12.19 7.81 11.09
CA PRO A 116 -11.42 8.93 11.64
C PRO A 116 -9.95 8.58 11.93
N LEU A 117 -9.65 7.32 12.25
CA LEU A 117 -8.27 6.86 12.48
C LEU A 117 -7.43 6.95 11.21
N ILE A 118 -8.02 6.63 10.06
CA ILE A 118 -7.35 6.74 8.76
C ILE A 118 -7.17 8.21 8.36
N GLU A 119 -8.17 9.05 8.65
CA GLU A 119 -8.04 10.50 8.43
C GLU A 119 -6.88 11.07 9.25
N GLU A 120 -6.78 10.72 10.53
CA GLU A 120 -5.68 11.13 11.39
C GLU A 120 -4.32 10.60 10.89
N LEU A 121 -4.27 9.33 10.47
CA LEU A 121 -3.06 8.74 9.88
C LEU A 121 -2.61 9.49 8.62
N CYS A 122 -3.56 9.87 7.76
CA CYS A 122 -3.31 10.62 6.53
C CYS A 122 -2.89 12.07 6.79
N ALA A 123 -3.22 12.63 7.96
CA ALA A 123 -2.79 13.96 8.37
C ALA A 123 -1.40 13.99 9.01
N LEU A 124 -0.81 12.83 9.35
CA LEU A 124 0.55 12.79 9.90
C LEU A 124 1.59 13.26 8.87
N PRO A 125 2.61 14.03 9.28
CA PRO A 125 3.69 14.40 8.38
C PRO A 125 4.52 13.16 8.01
N LEU A 126 4.86 13.03 6.73
CA LEU A 126 5.73 11.95 6.25
C LEU A 126 7.21 12.32 6.47
N VAL A 127 7.68 12.21 7.72
CA VAL A 127 9.03 12.58 8.13
C VAL A 127 9.68 11.47 8.96
N LEU A 128 11.02 11.44 8.99
CA LEU A 128 11.81 10.48 9.78
C LEU A 128 11.93 10.92 11.24
N GLU A 129 10.79 11.14 11.90
CA GLU A 129 10.72 11.47 13.32
C GLU A 129 10.11 10.31 14.11
N ARG A 130 10.81 9.82 15.14
CA ARG A 130 10.41 8.61 15.86
C ARG A 130 9.02 8.70 16.47
N GLY A 131 8.69 9.83 17.10
CA GLY A 131 7.37 10.03 17.73
C GLY A 131 6.23 9.99 16.71
N VAL A 132 6.45 10.58 15.52
CA VAL A 132 5.48 10.52 14.42
C VAL A 132 5.29 9.09 13.93
N LEU A 133 6.37 8.34 13.73
CA LEU A 133 6.30 6.96 13.25
C LEU A 133 5.73 6.00 14.29
N GLU A 134 5.98 6.23 15.58
CA GLU A 134 5.35 5.48 16.66
C GLU A 134 3.84 5.71 16.70
N LYS A 135 3.40 6.97 16.52
CA LYS A 135 1.98 7.32 16.40
C LYS A 135 1.35 6.67 15.17
N ALA A 136 2.02 6.73 14.01
CA ALA A 136 1.57 6.08 12.79
C ALA A 136 1.37 4.57 12.99
N ARG A 137 2.35 3.89 13.58
CA ARG A 137 2.27 2.47 13.93
C ARG A 137 1.06 2.16 14.83
N ALA A 138 0.84 2.98 15.85
CA ALA A 138 -0.29 2.79 16.76
C ALA A 138 -1.64 2.89 16.02
N LEU A 139 -1.81 3.92 15.18
CA LEU A 139 -3.02 4.12 14.37
C LEU A 139 -3.25 2.96 13.38
N MET A 140 -2.20 2.49 12.70
CA MET A 140 -2.30 1.36 11.77
C MET A 140 -2.72 0.06 12.48
N ILE A 141 -2.13 -0.25 13.64
CA ILE A 141 -2.52 -1.41 14.45
C ILE A 141 -3.96 -1.26 14.97
N GLN A 142 -4.35 -0.06 15.40
CA GLN A 142 -5.70 0.20 15.90
C GLN A 142 -6.76 0.02 14.80
N TYR A 143 -6.45 0.41 13.56
CA TYR A 143 -7.34 0.25 12.42
C TYR A 143 -7.39 -1.19 11.87
N ALA A 144 -6.23 -1.78 11.57
CA ALA A 144 -6.16 -3.12 10.95
C ALA A 144 -6.31 -4.27 11.95
N GLY A 145 -6.22 -3.97 13.26
CA GLY A 145 -6.31 -4.96 14.34
C GLY A 145 -5.01 -5.75 14.55
N LYS A 146 -5.03 -6.63 15.57
CA LYS A 146 -3.85 -7.36 16.07
C LYS A 146 -3.20 -8.31 15.05
N GLY A 147 -3.90 -8.65 13.97
CA GLY A 147 -3.36 -9.50 12.90
C GLY A 147 -2.38 -8.78 11.96
N TYR A 148 -2.34 -7.44 12.00
CA TYR A 148 -1.43 -6.63 11.22
C TYR A 148 -0.18 -6.30 12.04
N ARG A 149 0.94 -6.94 11.69
CA ARG A 149 2.17 -6.99 12.51
C ARG A 149 3.23 -5.95 12.11
N VAL A 150 2.81 -4.72 11.89
CA VAL A 150 3.72 -3.57 11.65
C VAL A 150 4.62 -3.28 12.85
N ASP A 151 4.30 -3.81 14.04
CA ASP A 151 5.16 -3.78 15.24
C ASP A 151 6.48 -4.53 15.08
N LEU A 152 6.55 -5.48 14.13
CA LEU A 152 7.77 -6.22 13.83
C LEU A 152 8.73 -5.47 12.90
N LEU A 153 8.26 -4.41 12.25
CA LEU A 153 9.07 -3.61 11.34
C LEU A 153 9.90 -2.57 12.09
N PRO A 154 11.10 -2.22 11.59
CA PRO A 154 11.83 -1.06 12.08
C PRO A 154 10.99 0.20 11.86
N LEU A 155 11.18 1.23 12.69
CA LEU A 155 10.45 2.49 12.52
C LEU A 155 10.95 3.19 11.25
N PHE A 156 12.27 3.34 11.15
CA PHE A 156 12.91 3.94 9.99
C PHE A 156 13.22 2.88 8.91
N PRO A 157 13.46 3.30 7.66
CA PRO A 157 14.07 2.44 6.67
C PRO A 157 15.40 1.85 7.20
N LEU A 158 15.73 0.64 6.75
CA LEU A 158 16.77 -0.19 7.39
C LEU A 158 18.13 0.52 7.59
N PRO A 159 18.69 1.26 6.61
CA PRO A 159 19.97 1.97 6.80
C PRO A 159 19.92 3.00 7.94
N GLN A 160 18.83 3.74 8.05
CA GLN A 160 18.61 4.78 9.06
C GLN A 160 18.40 4.17 10.44
N GLU A 161 17.67 3.05 10.53
CA GLU A 161 17.49 2.31 11.78
C GLU A 161 18.84 1.80 12.32
N ILE A 162 19.70 1.24 11.46
CA ILE A 162 21.05 0.80 11.84
C ILE A 162 21.87 1.98 12.33
N ALA A 163 21.91 3.08 11.58
CA ALA A 163 22.67 4.28 11.96
C ALA A 163 22.20 4.86 13.30
N TRP A 164 20.90 4.85 13.58
CA TRP A 164 20.34 5.30 14.85
C TRP A 164 20.79 4.40 16.02
N ARG A 165 20.74 3.07 15.84
CA ARG A 165 21.15 2.11 16.88
C ARG A 165 22.64 2.20 17.22
N LEU A 166 23.48 2.49 16.24
CA LEU A 166 24.93 2.62 16.44
C LEU A 166 25.35 3.95 17.11
N ARG A 167 24.49 4.97 17.07
CA ARG A 167 24.73 6.28 17.71
C ARG A 167 24.23 6.36 19.15
N ARG A 168 23.67 5.27 19.67
CA ARG A 168 23.13 5.16 21.02
C ARG A 168 24.13 4.42 21.91
#